data_AF-A0A973H7V5-F1
#
_entry.id   AF-A0A973H7V5-F1
#
_cell.length_a   1.000
_cell.length_b   1.000
_cell.length_c   1.000
_cell.angle_alpha   90.00
_cell.angle_beta   90.00
_cell.angle_gamma   90.00
#
_symmetry.space_group_name_H-M   'P 1'
#
loop_
_entity.id
_entity.type
_entity.pdbx_description
1 polymer ?
#
loop_
_entity_poly.entity_id
_entity_poly.type
_entity_poly.pdbx_seq_one_letter_code
_entity_poly.pdbx_strand_id
1 'polypeptide(L)'
;MRRVTALLLTAFCLLALTGQAAHAAGYRYWSFWDRTGTAWTYATQGPATAVPADGDVQGFRFAVSEDSTDATKPRGTASFAKICA
;
A
#
# COMPACT_ATOMS: atom_id res chain seq x y z
N MET A 1 42.44 -29.71 12.65
CA MET A 1 41.77 -29.51 11.35
C MET A 1 40.25 -29.65 11.45
N ARG A 2 39.69 -30.82 11.84
CA ARG A 2 38.23 -31.04 11.92
C ARG A 2 37.43 -30.02 12.77
N ARG A 3 37.97 -29.57 13.92
CA ARG A 3 37.34 -28.55 14.77
C ARG A 3 37.34 -27.16 14.14
N VAL A 4 38.38 -26.81 13.40
CA VAL A 4 38.52 -25.53 12.70
C VAL A 4 37.55 -25.49 11.51
N THR A 5 37.44 -26.59 10.76
CA THR A 5 36.46 -26.72 9.68
C THR A 5 35.02 -26.58 10.20
N ALA A 6 34.70 -27.19 11.35
CA ALA A 6 33.38 -27.05 11.97
C ALA A 6 33.09 -25.60 12.39
N LEU A 7 34.04 -24.92 13.03
CA LEU A 7 33.92 -23.51 13.42
C LEU A 7 33.73 -22.58 12.21
N LEU A 8 34.47 -22.82 11.13
CA LEU A 8 34.35 -22.04 9.90
C LEU A 8 32.99 -22.25 9.22
N LEU A 9 32.48 -23.48 9.19
CA LEU A 9 31.14 -23.77 8.66
C LEU A 9 30.05 -23.11 9.49
N THR A 10 30.14 -23.16 10.81
CA THR A 10 29.18 -22.49 11.70
C THR A 10 29.22 -20.97 11.51
N ALA A 11 30.41 -20.36 11.43
CA ALA A 11 30.55 -18.94 11.19
C ALA A 11 30.00 -18.52 9.82
N PHE A 12 30.26 -19.32 8.78
CA PHE A 12 29.71 -19.10 7.44
C PHE A 12 28.19 -19.21 7.41
N CYS A 13 27.61 -20.22 8.07
CA CYS A 13 26.16 -20.31 8.23
C CYS A 13 25.60 -19.09 8.96
N LEU A 14 26.19 -18.67 10.08
CA LEU A 14 25.72 -17.50 10.83
C LEU A 14 25.73 -16.22 9.99
N LEU A 15 26.77 -16.01 9.17
CA LEU A 15 26.86 -14.87 8.25
C LEU A 15 25.84 -14.95 7.10
N ALA A 16 25.52 -16.16 6.62
CA ALA A 16 24.52 -16.35 5.58
C ALA A 16 23.08 -16.09 6.06
N LEU A 17 22.82 -16.20 7.37
CA LEU A 17 21.50 -15.95 7.96
C LEU A 17 21.22 -14.47 8.30
N THR A 18 22.22 -13.57 8.25
CA THR A 18 22.07 -12.20 8.77
C THR A 18 21.61 -11.13 7.75
N GLY A 19 21.19 -11.50 6.54
CA GLY A 19 21.18 -10.54 5.42
C GLY A 19 20.00 -10.57 4.45
N GLN A 20 18.83 -11.10 4.82
CA GLN A 20 17.67 -10.95 3.94
C GLN A 20 17.09 -9.54 4.13
N ALA A 21 17.26 -8.68 3.11
CA ALA A 21 16.49 -7.44 3.05
C ALA A 21 15.00 -7.79 3.12
N ALA A 22 14.31 -7.28 4.13
CA ALA A 22 12.87 -7.37 4.21
C ALA A 22 12.27 -6.48 3.10
N HIS A 23 12.22 -7.00 1.87
CA HIS A 23 11.49 -6.36 0.80
C HIS A 23 10.02 -6.39 1.19
N ALA A 24 9.44 -5.22 1.48
CA ALA A 24 8.01 -5.13 1.65
C ALA A 24 7.39 -5.50 0.30
N ALA A 25 6.68 -6.63 0.22
CA ALA A 25 5.89 -6.99 -0.95
C ALA A 25 4.77 -5.95 -1.25
N GLY A 26 4.60 -4.97 -0.36
CA GLY A 26 3.76 -3.79 -0.49
C GLY A 26 3.66 -3.08 0.87
N TYR A 27 3.29 -1.81 0.85
CA TYR A 27 3.07 -1.01 2.05
C TYR A 27 1.60 -1.05 2.47
N ARG A 28 1.33 -1.03 3.78
CA ARG A 28 -0.03 -0.85 4.32
C ARG A 28 -0.28 0.61 4.58
N TYR A 29 -1.15 1.22 3.79
CA TYR A 29 -1.44 2.64 3.92
C TYR A 29 -2.88 2.94 3.49
N TRP A 30 -3.33 4.14 3.82
CA TRP A 30 -4.58 4.71 3.31
C TRP A 30 -4.30 5.43 1.99
N SER A 31 -4.86 4.94 0.89
CA SER A 31 -4.87 5.65 -0.40
C SER A 31 -6.10 6.54 -0.51
N PHE A 32 -5.96 7.63 -1.25
CA PHE A 32 -7.00 8.63 -1.47
C PHE A 32 -7.42 8.65 -2.93
N TRP A 33 -8.72 8.77 -3.17
CA TRP A 33 -9.35 8.51 -4.45
C TRP A 33 -10.43 9.52 -4.78
N ASP A 34 -10.44 9.96 -6.03
CA ASP A 34 -11.53 10.72 -6.62
C ASP A 34 -12.46 9.78 -7.38
N ARG A 35 -13.74 10.13 -7.41
CA ARG A 35 -14.74 9.37 -8.16
C ARG A 35 -15.37 10.19 -9.26
N THR A 36 -15.31 9.65 -10.48
CA THR A 36 -16.03 10.20 -11.63
C THR A 36 -17.05 9.18 -12.10
N GLY A 37 -18.34 9.49 -11.88
CA GLY A 37 -19.43 8.53 -12.11
C GLY A 37 -19.31 7.29 -11.21
N THR A 38 -18.94 6.14 -11.79
CA THR A 38 -18.70 4.88 -11.05
C THR A 38 -17.23 4.49 -10.99
N ALA A 39 -16.34 5.25 -11.63
CA ALA A 39 -14.93 4.91 -11.71
C ALA A 39 -14.12 5.60 -10.60
N TRP A 40 -13.17 4.87 -10.03
CA TRP A 40 -12.20 5.37 -9.06
C TRP A 40 -10.86 5.68 -9.74
N THR A 41 -10.38 6.89 -9.48
CA THR A 41 -9.09 7.41 -9.94
C THR A 41 -8.24 7.77 -8.73
N TYR A 42 -6.96 7.41 -8.75
CA TYR A 42 -6.06 7.77 -7.65
C TYR A 42 -5.92 9.29 -7.60
N ALA A 43 -6.13 9.88 -6.43
CA ALA A 43 -6.14 11.34 -6.29
C ALA A 43 -4.74 11.92 -6.52
N THR A 44 -4.68 13.03 -7.26
CA THR A 44 -3.42 13.76 -7.50
C THR A 44 -3.10 14.78 -6.40
N GLN A 45 -4.07 15.04 -5.53
CA GLN A 45 -3.95 15.90 -4.36
C GLN A 45 -4.19 15.10 -3.08
N GLY A 46 -3.69 15.63 -1.95
CA GLY A 46 -3.97 15.05 -0.65
C GLY A 46 -5.35 15.45 -0.11
N PRO A 47 -5.92 14.69 0.85
CA PRO A 47 -7.23 14.98 1.43
C PRO A 47 -7.28 16.30 2.21
N ALA A 48 -6.15 16.83 2.64
CA ALA A 48 -6.07 18.13 3.32
C ALA A 48 -6.09 19.33 2.36
N THR A 49 -5.86 19.10 1.06
CA THR A 49 -5.78 20.16 0.03
C THR A 49 -6.90 20.09 -0.99
N ALA A 50 -7.51 18.92 -1.16
CA ALA A 50 -8.62 18.73 -2.10
C ALA A 50 -9.82 19.61 -1.72
N VAL A 51 -10.45 20.24 -2.72
CA VAL A 51 -11.66 21.05 -2.58
C VAL A 51 -12.72 20.50 -3.56
N PRO A 52 -13.52 19.50 -3.14
CA PRO A 52 -14.53 18.89 -4.01
C PRO A 52 -15.71 19.84 -4.26
N ALA A 53 -16.37 19.67 -5.40
CA ALA A 53 -17.65 20.31 -5.67
C ALA A 53 -18.79 19.61 -4.90
N ASP A 54 -19.94 20.30 -4.80
CA ASP A 54 -21.15 19.66 -4.28
C ASP A 54 -21.54 18.46 -5.15
N GLY A 55 -21.89 17.35 -4.51
CA GLY A 55 -22.18 16.10 -5.20
C GLY A 55 -20.97 15.20 -5.53
N ASP A 56 -19.74 15.67 -5.32
CA ASP A 56 -18.55 14.83 -5.51
C ASP A 56 -18.43 13.74 -4.46
N VAL A 57 -17.80 12.62 -4.84
CA VAL A 57 -17.53 11.50 -3.93
C VAL A 57 -16.02 11.25 -3.88
N GLN A 58 -15.45 11.43 -2.69
CA GLN A 58 -14.06 11.05 -2.40
C GLN A 58 -14.02 9.73 -1.63
N GLY A 59 -12.92 9.00 -1.78
CA GLY A 59 -12.74 7.68 -1.20
C GLY A 59 -11.42 7.52 -0.46
N PHE A 60 -11.47 6.79 0.66
CA PHE A 60 -10.29 6.31 1.37
C PHE A 60 -10.26 4.79 1.32
N ARG A 61 -9.09 4.21 1.05
CA ARG A 61 -8.91 2.75 1.05
C ARG A 61 -7.66 2.33 1.80
N PHE A 62 -7.83 1.63 2.91
CA PHE A 62 -6.73 0.98 3.61
C PHE A 62 -6.45 -0.39 3.00
N ALA A 63 -5.26 -0.58 2.43
CA ALA A 63 -4.86 -1.84 1.79
C ALA A 63 -3.35 -2.00 1.80
N VAL A 64 -2.88 -3.21 1.46
CA VAL A 64 -1.49 -3.44 1.04
C VAL A 64 -1.41 -3.06 -0.44
N SER A 65 -0.46 -2.20 -0.83
CA SER A 65 -0.21 -1.86 -2.23
C SER A 65 1.28 -1.53 -2.43
N GLU A 66 1.82 -1.80 -3.61
CA GLU A 66 3.22 -1.52 -3.91
C GLU A 66 3.48 -0.01 -3.94
N ASP A 67 2.69 0.71 -4.74
CA ASP A 67 2.73 2.16 -4.87
C ASP A 67 1.35 2.72 -5.29
N SER A 68 1.31 3.97 -5.77
CA SER A 68 0.07 4.63 -6.24
C SER A 68 -0.45 4.09 -7.58
N THR A 69 0.40 3.50 -8.40
CA THR A 69 0.05 2.94 -9.71
C THR A 69 -0.61 1.56 -9.61
N ASP A 70 -0.28 0.79 -8.56
CA ASP A 70 -0.89 -0.50 -8.22
C ASP A 70 -1.76 -0.44 -6.94
N ALA A 71 -2.28 0.74 -6.60
CA ALA A 71 -3.09 0.89 -5.41
C ALA A 71 -4.45 0.18 -5.55
N THR A 72 -4.83 -0.61 -4.53
CA THR A 72 -6.16 -1.24 -4.50
C THR A 72 -7.25 -0.16 -4.43
N LYS A 73 -8.17 -0.18 -5.39
CA LYS A 73 -9.27 0.80 -5.48
C LYS A 73 -10.35 0.59 -4.40
N PRO A 74 -11.12 1.63 -4.02
CA PRO A 74 -12.31 1.46 -3.21
C PRO A 74 -13.36 0.61 -3.93
N ARG A 75 -14.20 -0.10 -3.15
CA ARG A 75 -15.25 -1.00 -3.68
C ARG A 75 -16.61 -0.31 -3.88
N GLY A 76 -16.85 0.78 -3.17
CA GLY A 76 -18.17 1.42 -3.12
C GLY A 76 -18.56 2.05 -4.46
N THR A 77 -19.80 1.83 -4.89
CA THR A 77 -20.38 2.42 -6.12
C THR A 77 -21.62 3.27 -5.85
N ALA A 78 -21.93 3.59 -4.58
CA ALA A 78 -23.05 4.46 -4.22
C ALA A 78 -22.83 5.91 -4.69
N SER A 79 -23.85 6.58 -5.25
CA SER A 79 -23.79 8.01 -5.58
C SER A 79 -23.76 8.87 -4.32
N PHE A 80 -23.38 10.15 -4.44
CA PHE A 80 -23.44 11.12 -3.35
C PHE A 80 -24.82 11.14 -2.67
N ALA A 81 -25.89 11.26 -3.44
CA ALA A 81 -27.26 11.27 -2.92
C ALA A 81 -27.61 9.99 -2.13
N LYS A 82 -27.05 8.84 -2.50
CA LYS A 82 -27.25 7.58 -1.77
C LYS A 82 -26.41 7.49 -0.48
N ILE A 83 -25.25 8.14 -0.46
CA ILE A 83 -24.36 8.18 0.71
C ILE A 83 -24.90 9.15 1.77
N CYS A 84 -25.47 10.29 1.33
CA CYS A 84 -25.92 11.38 2.19
C CYS A 84 -27.43 11.36 2.51
N ALA A 85 -28.14 10.30 2.13
CA ALA A 85 -29.57 10.12 2.40
C ALA A 85 -29.86 9.87 3.89
#